data_AF-A0A1H5G0V9-F1
#
_entry.id   AF-A0A1H5G0V9-F1
#
_cell.length_a   1.000
_cell.length_b   1.000
_cell.length_c   1.000
_cell.angle_alpha   90.00
_cell.angle_beta   90.00
_cell.angle_gamma   90.00
#
_symmetry.space_group_name_H-M   'P 1'
#
loop_
_entity.id
_entity.type
_entity.pdbx_description
1 polymer ?
#
loop_
_entity_poly.entity_id
_entity_poly.type
_entity_poly.pdbx_seq_one_letter_code
_entity_poly.pdbx_strand_id
1 'polypeptide(L)' 'MESKDMTDQLRLTKDEQELLRKKSIEINNILIKHGHRPLDDPKLLHKILEISLPYVRAKPDGELWIEV' A
#
# COMPACT_ATOMS: atom_id res chain seq x y z
N MET A 1 -16.86 7.96 21.18
CA MET A 1 -17.08 7.23 19.92
C MET A 1 -16.44 8.07 18.83
N GLU A 2 -15.15 7.86 18.56
CA GLU A 2 -14.46 8.55 17.47
C GLU A 2 -14.34 7.58 16.30
N SER A 3 -15.37 7.57 15.46
CA SER A 3 -15.33 6.90 14.16
C SER A 3 -15.28 8.00 13.11
N LYS A 4 -14.06 8.43 12.80
CA LYS A 4 -13.80 9.27 11.64
C LYS A 4 -12.48 8.85 11.02
N ASP A 5 -12.50 7.64 10.45
CA ASP A 5 -11.63 7.31 9.30
C ASP A 5 -12.06 8.25 8.17
N MET A 6 -11.61 9.51 8.26
CA MET A 6 -11.66 10.44 7.17
C MET A 6 -10.74 9.84 6.12
N THR A 7 -11.39 9.29 5.10
CA THR A 7 -10.77 8.79 3.89
C THR A 7 -10.09 9.97 3.22
N ASP A 8 -8.89 10.31 3.68
CA ASP A 8 -7.97 11.13 2.92
C ASP A 8 -7.61 10.27 1.71
N GLN A 9 -8.37 10.47 0.63
CA GLN A 9 -8.10 9.79 -0.63
C GLN A 9 -6.69 10.22 -1.04
N LEU A 10 -5.71 9.38 -0.74
CA LEU A 10 -4.34 9.53 -1.22
C LEU A 10 -4.45 9.80 -2.72
N ARG A 11 -4.12 11.03 -3.14
CA ARG A 11 -4.17 11.44 -4.53
C ARG A 11 -2.97 10.83 -5.25
N LEU A 12 -3.14 9.57 -5.62
CA LEU A 12 -2.20 8.85 -6.44
C LEU A 12 -2.23 9.45 -7.85
N THR A 13 -1.05 9.66 -8.41
CA THR A 13 -0.87 9.92 -9.84
C THR A 13 -1.34 8.72 -10.66
N LYS A 14 -1.56 8.91 -11.97
CA LYS A 14 -1.99 7.83 -12.86
C LYS A 14 -1.01 6.65 -12.84
N ASP A 15 0.29 6.95 -12.86
CA ASP A 15 1.36 5.97 -12.77
C ASP A 15 1.30 5.17 -11.45
N GLU A 16 1.11 5.84 -10.31
CA GLU A 16 0.96 5.18 -9.02
C GLU A 16 -0.30 4.30 -8.95
N GLN A 17 -1.41 4.74 -9.53
CA GLN A 17 -2.63 3.94 -9.61
C GLN A 17 -2.42 2.68 -10.46
N GLU A 18 -1.70 2.78 -11.58
CA GLU A 18 -1.37 1.62 -12.41
C GLU A 18 -0.42 0.65 -11.71
N LEU A 19 0.61 1.17 -11.02
CA LEU A 19 1.53 0.37 -10.22
C LEU A 19 0.80 -0.35 -9.08
N LEU A 20 -0.06 0.37 -8.36
CA LEU A 20 -0.89 -0.21 -7.31
C LEU A 20 -1.79 -1.31 -7.88
N ARG A 21 -2.47 -1.06 -9.00
CA ARG A 21 -3.36 -2.04 -9.62
C ARG A 21 -2.63 -3.30 -10.07
N LYS A 22 -1.43 -3.16 -10.68
CA LYS A 22 -0.56 -4.30 -11.01
C LYS A 22 -0.18 -5.08 -9.76
N LYS A 23 0.21 -4.39 -8.69
CA LYS A 23 0.58 -5.01 -7.41
C LYS A 23 -0.62 -5.70 -6.76
N SER A 24 -1.81 -5.10 -6.82
CA SER A 24 -3.06 -5.70 -6.37
C SER A 24 -3.37 -6.99 -7.09
N ILE A 25 -3.22 -7.05 -8.41
CA ILE A 25 -3.45 -8.28 -9.17
C ILE A 25 -2.45 -9.36 -8.74
N GLU A 26 -1.16 -9.01 -8.60
CA GLU A 26 -0.12 -9.94 -8.15
C GLU A 26 -0.41 -10.50 -6.75
N ILE A 27 -0.69 -9.62 -5.78
CA ILE A 27 -1.00 -10.00 -4.40
C ILE A 27 -2.32 -10.80 -4.35
N ASN A 28 -3.35 -10.37 -5.06
CA ASN A 28 -4.65 -11.06 -5.08
C ASN A 28 -4.52 -12.46 -5.68
N ASN A 29 -3.70 -12.65 -6.71
CA ASN A 29 -3.41 -13.98 -7.25
C ASN A 29 -2.76 -14.89 -6.20
N ILE A 30 -1.84 -14.36 -5.39
CA ILE A 30 -1.21 -15.10 -4.28
C ILE A 30 -2.26 -15.42 -3.21
N LEU A 31 -3.04 -14.42 -2.77
CA LEU A 31 -4.09 -14.59 -1.76
C LEU A 31 -5.12 -15.64 -2.18
N ILE A 32 -5.62 -15.57 -3.41
CA ILE A 32 -6.58 -16.53 -3.97
C ILE A 32 -5.96 -17.94 -4.01
N LYS A 33 -4.69 -18.07 -4.42
CA LYS A 33 -3.97 -19.36 -4.38
C LYS A 33 -3.87 -19.93 -2.97
N HIS A 34 -3.76 -19.08 -1.95
CA HIS A 34 -3.75 -19.48 -0.54
C HIS A 34 -5.15 -19.57 0.09
N GLY A 35 -6.23 -19.45 -0.69
CA GLY A 35 -7.61 -19.54 -0.20
C GLY A 35 -8.13 -18.29 0.54
N HIS A 36 -7.39 -17.18 0.48
CA HIS A 36 -7.80 -15.90 1.03
C HIS A 36 -8.61 -15.08 0.01
N ARG A 37 -9.46 -14.19 0.54
CA ARG A 37 -10.23 -13.26 -0.30
C ARG A 37 -9.29 -12.18 -0.87
N PRO A 38 -9.51 -11.75 -2.13
CA PRO A 38 -8.77 -10.64 -2.70
C PRO A 38 -9.03 -9.35 -1.91
N LEU A 39 -8.02 -8.49 -1.86
CA LEU A 39 -8.09 -7.18 -1.22
C LEU A 39 -8.37 -6.10 -2.27
N ASP A 40 -9.12 -5.08 -1.85
CA ASP A 40 -9.34 -3.85 -2.63
C ASP A 40 -8.03 -3.06 -2.76
N ASP A 41 -7.81 -2.41 -3.91
CA ASP A 41 -6.62 -1.57 -4.18
C ASP A 41 -6.29 -0.57 -3.04
N PRO A 42 -7.22 0.26 -2.54
CA PRO A 42 -6.92 1.19 -1.45
C PRO A 42 -6.60 0.49 -0.13
N LYS A 43 -7.23 -0.67 0.17
CA LYS A 43 -6.91 -1.44 1.38
C LYS A 43 -5.53 -2.05 1.31
N LEU A 44 -5.14 -2.53 0.13
CA LEU A 44 -3.81 -3.06 -0.09
C LEU A 44 -2.76 -1.96 0.08
N LEU A 45 -3.01 -0.77 -0.47
CA LEU A 45 -2.12 0.37 -0.29
C LEU A 45 -1.96 0.73 1.19
N HIS A 46 -3.05 0.83 1.95
CA HIS A 46 -2.97 1.09 3.39
C HIS A 46 -2.14 0.04 4.12
N LYS A 47 -2.38 -1.25 3.87
CA LYS A 47 -1.57 -2.32 4.46
C LYS A 47 -0.09 -2.23 4.08
N ILE A 48 0.22 -1.95 2.82
CA ILE A 48 1.61 -1.82 2.36
C ILE A 48 2.27 -0.65 3.08
N LEU A 49 1.59 0.50 3.20
CA LEU A 49 2.10 1.66 3.92
C LEU A 49 2.30 1.34 5.40
N GLU A 50 1.33 0.72 6.08
CA GLU A 50 1.47 0.31 7.48
C GLU A 50 2.66 -0.62 7.71
N ILE A 51 2.89 -1.57 6.80
CA ILE A 51 4.02 -2.49 6.87
C ILE A 51 5.32 -1.75 6.55
N SER A 52 5.34 -0.86 5.57
CA SER A 52 6.57 -0.23 5.06
C SER A 52 7.05 0.92 5.93
N LEU A 53 6.15 1.75 6.47
CA LEU A 53 6.47 2.90 7.33
C LEU A 53 7.50 2.62 8.44
N PRO A 54 7.44 1.50 9.20
CA PRO A 54 8.46 1.21 10.22
C PRO A 54 9.86 0.91 9.65
N TYR A 55 9.96 0.51 8.38
CA TYR A 55 11.22 0.23 7.68
C TYR A 55 11.69 1.42 6.84
N VAL A 56 10.88 2.48 6.72
CA VAL A 56 11.30 3.68 5.99
C VAL A 56 12.37 4.40 6.80
N ARG A 57 13.54 4.54 6.19
CA ARG A 57 14.66 5.34 6.68
C ARG A 57 14.85 6.54 5.75
N ALA A 58 15.19 7.66 6.34
CA ALA A 58 15.55 8.87 5.61
C ALA A 58 17.07 9.05 5.67
N LYS A 59 17.68 9.35 4.52
CA LYS A 59 19.07 9.79 4.47
C LYS A 59 19.18 11.30 4.72
N PRO A 60 20.37 11.80 5.08
CA PRO A 60 20.60 13.25 5.27
C PRO A 60 20.36 14.08 4.01
N ASP A 61 20.42 13.48 2.83
CA ASP A 61 20.17 14.14 1.55
C ASP A 61 18.67 14.27 1.19
N GLY A 62 17.78 13.68 2.00
CA GLY A 62 16.34 13.70 1.79
C GLY A 62 15.78 12.48 1.04
N GLU A 63 16.63 11.56 0.58
CA GLU A 63 16.18 10.30 -0.01
C GLU A 63 15.59 9.35 1.05
N LEU A 64 14.40 8.81 0.74
CA LEU A 64 13.73 7.79 1.52
C LEU A 64 14.05 6.41 0.95
N TRP A 65 14.39 5.45 1.80
CA TRP A 65 14.61 4.07 1.41
C TRP A 65 13.92 3.13 2.41
N ILE A 66 13.49 1.97 1.92
CA ILE A 66 12.91 0.91 2.77
C ILE A 66 14.05 -0.06 3.09
N GLU A 67 14.37 -0.22 4.37
CA GLU A 67 15.34 -1.18 4.88
C GLU A 67 14.69 -2.58 4.93
N VAL A 68 14.96 -3.41 3.91
CA VAL A 68 14.46 -4.80 3.76
C VAL A 68 15.43 -5.85 4.27
#